data_AF-A0A0U1P005-F1
#
_entry.id   AF-A0A0U1P005-F1
#
_cell.length_a   1.000
_cell.length_b   1.000
_cell.length_c   1.000
_cell.angle_alpha   90.00
_cell.angle_beta   90.00
_cell.angle_gamma   90.00
#
_symmetry.space_group_name_H-M   'P 1'
#
loop_
_entity.id
_entity.type
_entity.pdbx_description
1 polymer ?
#
loop_
_entity_poly.entity_id
_entity_poly.type
_entity_poly.pdbx_seq_one_letter_code
_entity_poly.pdbx_strand_id
1 'polypeptide(L)' 'MMEAGRLLDFYENYSPYMEIDLVKMEDGYMETNSEQICPHLFYCSKCHNDEVIFIKE' A
#
# COMPACT_ATOMS: atom_id res chain seq x y z
N MET A 1 13.74 -3.06 9.10
CA MET A 1 13.07 -2.67 7.84
C MET A 1 12.63 -1.24 7.99
N MET A 2 12.57 -0.50 6.90
CA MET A 2 12.10 0.89 6.84
C MET A 2 10.84 0.91 5.99
N GLU A 3 9.80 1.60 6.48
CA GLU A 3 8.58 1.80 5.73
C GLU A 3 8.84 2.79 4.60
N ALA A 4 8.59 2.37 3.36
CA ALA A 4 8.74 3.21 2.17
C ALA A 4 7.46 4.01 1.89
N GLY A 5 6.30 3.48 2.29
CA GLY A 5 4.98 4.10 2.12
C GLY A 5 3.92 3.09 1.72
N ARG A 6 2.75 3.57 1.34
CA ARG A 6 1.65 2.72 0.85
C ARG A 6 2.03 2.14 -0.50
N LEU A 7 1.73 0.87 -0.72
CA LEU A 7 2.03 0.19 -1.97
C LEU A 7 1.41 0.92 -3.19
N LEU A 8 0.17 1.38 -3.02
CA LEU A 8 -0.59 2.19 -3.98
C LEU A 8 0.19 3.40 -4.52
N ASP A 9 0.92 4.10 -3.66
CA ASP A 9 1.66 5.31 -4.05
C ASP A 9 2.81 5.00 -5.03
N PHE A 10 3.23 3.73 -5.16
CA PHE A 10 4.30 3.30 -6.07
C PHE A 10 3.80 2.70 -7.39
N TYR A 11 2.63 2.06 -7.39
CA TYR A 11 2.14 1.26 -8.52
C TYR A 11 0.93 1.88 -9.23
N GLU A 12 0.16 2.72 -8.55
CA GLU A 12 -0.99 3.40 -9.16
C GLU A 12 -0.60 4.75 -9.78
N ASN A 13 -1.37 5.14 -10.80
CA ASN A 13 -1.22 6.48 -11.37
C ASN A 13 -1.69 7.53 -10.36
N TYR A 14 -0.77 8.40 -9.94
CA TYR A 14 -1.05 9.46 -8.97
C TYR A 14 -2.27 10.30 -9.37
N SER A 15 -3.35 10.17 -8.59
CA SER A 15 -4.62 10.84 -8.82
C SER A 15 -4.98 11.68 -7.59
N PRO A 16 -4.55 12.96 -7.53
CA PRO A 16 -4.58 13.77 -6.31
C PRO A 16 -5.98 14.08 -5.76
N TYR A 17 -7.02 13.87 -6.56
CA TYR A 17 -8.41 14.16 -6.21
C TYR A 17 -9.29 12.91 -6.15
N MET A 18 -8.70 11.71 -6.33
CA MET A 18 -9.46 10.47 -6.22
C MET A 18 -9.51 10.04 -4.75
N GLU A 19 -10.71 9.69 -4.28
CA GLU A 19 -10.90 9.20 -2.92
C GLU A 19 -10.13 7.89 -2.71
N ILE A 20 -9.41 7.80 -1.59
CA ILE A 20 -8.55 6.64 -1.31
C ILE A 20 -9.32 5.32 -1.27
N ASP A 21 -10.59 5.35 -0.84
CA ASP A 21 -11.44 4.16 -0.79
C ASP A 21 -11.80 3.65 -2.19
N LEU A 22 -11.89 4.54 -3.18
CA LEU A 22 -12.09 4.15 -4.59
C LEU A 22 -10.80 3.54 -5.15
N VAL A 23 -9.64 4.12 -4.83
CA VAL A 23 -8.34 3.59 -5.25
C VAL A 23 -8.08 2.19 -4.66
N LYS A 24 -8.46 1.95 -3.40
CA LYS A 24 -8.39 0.63 -2.74
C LYS A 24 -9.25 -0.44 -3.41
N MET A 25 -10.26 -0.09 -4.19
CA MET A 25 -11.06 -1.08 -4.93
C MET A 25 -10.33 -1.60 -6.18
N GLU A 26 -9.32 -0.86 -6.66
CA GLU A 26 -8.56 -1.18 -7.87
C GLU A 26 -7.17 -1.76 -7.57
N ASP A 27 -6.77 -1.80 -6.30
CA ASP A 27 -5.43 -2.21 -5.84
C ASP A 27 -5.17 -3.72 -5.87
N GLY A 28 -6.20 -4.52 -6.19
CA GLY A 28 -6.15 -5.98 -6.25
C GLY A 28 -6.28 -6.69 -4.90
N TYR A 29 -6.45 -5.95 -3.79
CA TYR A 29 -6.57 -6.47 -2.43
C TYR A 29 -7.96 -6.14 -1.85
N MET A 30 -8.95 -7.00 -2.08
CA MET A 30 -10.33 -6.75 -1.63
C MET A 30 -10.45 -6.49 -0.12
N GLU A 31 -9.54 -7.05 0.68
CA GLU A 31 -9.53 -6.89 2.14
C GLU A 31 -9.15 -5.48 2.59
N THR A 32 -8.47 -4.67 1.76
CA THR A 32 -7.99 -3.34 2.17
C THR A 32 -9.13 -2.36 2.41
N ASN A 33 -10.21 -2.48 1.64
CA ASN A 33 -11.43 -1.70 1.83
C ASN A 33 -12.29 -2.26 2.99
N SER A 34 -12.51 -3.58 3.03
CA SER A 34 -13.43 -4.21 3.98
C SER A 34 -12.89 -4.33 5.41
N GLU A 35 -11.58 -4.58 5.57
CA GLU A 35 -10.95 -4.80 6.88
C GLU A 35 -10.19 -3.58 7.42
N GLN A 36 -10.22 -2.46 6.69
CA GLN A 36 -9.46 -1.23 7.03
C GLN A 36 -7.98 -1.54 7.23
N ILE A 37 -7.43 -2.36 6.34
CA ILE A 37 -6.00 -2.68 6.28
C ILE A 37 -5.37 -2.01 5.06
N CYS A 38 -4.14 -1.53 5.18
CA CYS A 38 -3.43 -0.86 4.12
C CYS A 38 -2.13 -1.63 3.81
N PRO A 39 -1.87 -2.01 2.54
CA PRO A 39 -0.64 -2.68 2.15
C PRO A 39 0.47 -1.63 2.04
N HIS A 40 1.52 -1.79 2.86
CA HIS A 40 2.67 -0.89 2.89
C HIS A 40 3.91 -1.61 2.40
N LEU A 41 4.73 -0.90 1.64
CA LEU A 41 6.02 -1.39 1.15
C LEU A 41 7.08 -1.15 2.22
N PHE A 42 7.78 -2.21 2.59
CA PHE A 42 8.91 -2.17 3.51
C PHE A 42 10.19 -2.53 2.76
N TYR A 43 11.17 -1.64 2.85
CA TYR A 43 12.49 -1.87 2.29
C TYR A 43 13.48 -2.26 3.39
N CYS A 44 14.24 -3.31 3.16
CA CYS A 44 15.35 -3.69 4.03
C CYS A 44 16.69 -3.23 3.46
N SER A 45 17.29 -2.17 4.04
CA SER A 45 18.60 -1.68 3.64
C SER A 45 19.78 -2.64 3.88
N LYS A 46 19.56 -3.75 4.62
CA LYS A 46 20.60 -4.76 4.87
C LYS A 46 20.64 -5.87 3.81
N CYS A 47 19.48 -6.34 3.37
CA CYS A 47 19.39 -7.42 2.38
C CYS A 47 18.88 -6.94 1.00
N HIS A 48 18.55 -5.65 0.87
CA HIS A 48 18.03 -5.03 -0.35
C HIS A 48 16.76 -5.70 -0.89
N ASN A 49 15.94 -6.27 0.01
CA ASN A 49 14.68 -6.89 -0.34
C ASN A 49 13.51 -5.98 0.03
N ASP A 50 12.47 -6.03 -0.81
CA ASP A 50 11.19 -5.37 -0.60
C ASP A 50 10.17 -6.39 -0.10
N GLU A 51 9.39 -6.01 0.90
CA GLU A 51 8.31 -6.82 1.47
C GLU A 51 7.04 -5.98 1.61
N VAL A 52 5.89 -6.59 1.32
CA VAL A 52 4.58 -5.95 1.52
C VAL A 52 4.01 -6.42 2.85
N ILE A 53 3.65 -5.48 3.71
CA ILE A 53 3.08 -5.75 5.03
C ILE A 53 1.74 -5.01 5.14
N PHE A 54 0.71 -5.73 5.59
CA PHE A 54 -0.61 -5.16 5.85
C PHE A 54 -0.64 -4.53 7.24
N ILE A 55 -0.94 -3.23 7.30
CA ILE A 55 -1.06 -2.46 8.53
C ILE A 55 -2.54 -2.13 8.73
N LYS A 56 -3.02 -2.19 9.97
CA LYS A 56 -4.38 -1.77 10.30
C LYS A 56 -4.41 -0.24 10.49
N GLU A 57 -5.30 0.45 9.77
CA GLU A 57 -5.52 1.91 9.89
C GLU A 57 -6.29 2.29 11.17
#